data_AF-A0A7S2M8L6-F1
#
_entry.id   AF-A0A7S2M8L6-F1
#
_cell.length_a   1.000
_cell.length_b   1.000
_cell.length_c   1.000
_cell.angle_alpha   90.00
_cell.angle_beta   90.00
_cell.angle_gamma   90.00
#
_symmetry.space_group_name_H-M   'P 1'
#
loop_
_entity.id
_entity.type
_entity.pdbx_description
1 polymer ?
#
loop_
_entity_poly.entity_id
_entity_poly.type
_entity_poly.pdbx_seq_one_letter_code
_entity_poly.pdbx_strand_id
1 'polypeptide(L)'
;AILLHAYLIPARRGAGCGTAMVRGACERALHAGATQVVLIVKEDNVGAQRFYARVGFKDTGVSAQKAGAAFRLIALAGARAAGAGTQARRLEAEAVDEVSTKRA
;
A
#
# COMPACT_ATOMS: atom_id res chain seq x y z
N ALA A 1 9.59 -1.20 0.59
CA ALA A 1 9.36 0.10 -0.08
C ALA A 1 7.93 0.55 0.19
N ILE A 2 7.67 1.86 0.23
CA ILE A 2 6.35 2.43 0.53
C ILE A 2 5.86 3.21 -0.69
N LEU A 3 4.58 3.02 -1.08
CA LEU A 3 3.94 3.79 -2.15
C LEU A 3 2.99 4.81 -1.54
N LEU A 4 3.27 6.09 -1.77
CA LEU A 4 2.47 7.21 -1.24
C LEU A 4 1.83 7.99 -2.39
N HIS A 5 0.62 8.53 -2.15
CA HIS A 5 -0.02 9.55 -2.99
C HIS A 5 -0.25 9.19 -4.48
N ALA A 6 -1.02 8.12 -4.75
CA ALA A 6 -1.44 7.77 -6.10
C ALA A 6 -2.75 8.50 -6.51
N TYR A 7 -2.66 9.42 -7.47
CA TYR A 7 -3.82 10.15 -7.98
C TYR A 7 -3.97 9.96 -9.50
N LEU A 8 -5.23 9.97 -9.95
CA LEU A 8 -5.59 10.01 -11.36
C LEU A 8 -6.54 11.17 -11.60
N ILE A 9 -6.35 11.84 -12.74
CA ILE A 9 -7.31 12.82 -13.24
C ILE A 9 -8.66 12.10 -13.46
N PRO A 10 -9.80 12.65 -13.01
CA PRO A 10 -11.09 11.96 -13.09
C PRO A 10 -11.45 11.43 -14.48
N ALA A 11 -11.13 12.21 -15.53
CA ALA A 11 -11.39 11.87 -16.93
C ALA A 11 -10.63 10.64 -17.46
N ARG A 12 -9.64 10.12 -16.70
CA ARG A 12 -8.83 8.96 -17.09
C ARG A 12 -9.07 7.73 -16.21
N ARG A 13 -10.09 7.78 -15.34
CA ARG A 13 -10.54 6.61 -14.57
C ARG A 13 -11.15 5.57 -15.51
N GLY A 14 -11.07 4.30 -15.12
CA GLY A 14 -11.58 3.18 -15.95
C GLY A 14 -10.69 2.78 -17.14
N ALA A 15 -9.68 3.58 -17.50
CA ALA A 15 -8.77 3.30 -18.62
C ALA A 15 -7.53 2.46 -18.25
N GLY A 16 -7.50 1.84 -17.07
CA GLY A 16 -6.36 1.02 -16.61
C GLY A 16 -5.11 1.78 -16.17
N CYS A 17 -5.07 3.12 -16.30
CA CYS A 17 -3.88 3.93 -15.96
C CYS A 17 -3.40 3.74 -14.51
N GLY A 18 -4.33 3.65 -13.55
CA GLY A 18 -3.99 3.40 -12.15
C GLY A 18 -3.32 2.04 -11.95
N THR A 19 -3.85 1.00 -12.60
CA THR A 19 -3.28 -0.34 -12.52
C THR A 19 -1.88 -0.37 -13.10
N ALA A 20 -1.66 0.24 -14.27
CA ALA A 20 -0.34 0.33 -14.89
C ALA A 20 0.66 1.08 -14.00
N MET A 21 0.25 2.22 -13.43
CA MET A 21 1.08 3.03 -12.54
C MET A 21 1.50 2.25 -11.29
N VAL A 22 0.55 1.63 -10.58
CA VAL A 22 0.84 0.90 -9.34
C VAL A 22 1.67 -0.34 -9.63
N ARG A 23 1.35 -1.12 -10.67
CA ARG A 23 2.16 -2.29 -11.06
C ARG A 23 3.60 -1.90 -11.39
N GLY A 24 3.80 -0.89 -12.24
CA GLY A 24 5.15 -0.44 -12.59
C GLY A 24 5.93 0.08 -11.38
N ALA A 25 5.28 0.75 -10.42
CA ALA A 25 5.93 1.16 -9.18
C ALA A 25 6.31 -0.05 -8.30
N CYS A 26 5.43 -1.03 -8.18
CA CYS A 26 5.70 -2.26 -7.43
C CYS A 26 6.84 -3.07 -8.07
N GLU A 27 6.79 -3.29 -9.38
CA GLU A 27 7.82 -4.00 -10.14
C GLU A 27 9.19 -3.35 -9.93
N ARG A 28 9.29 -2.02 -10.08
CA ARG A 28 10.55 -1.30 -9.81
C ARG A 28 11.05 -1.49 -8.39
N ALA A 29 10.17 -1.39 -7.39
CA ALA A 29 10.56 -1.58 -5.99
C ALA A 29 11.07 -3.01 -5.73
N LEU A 30 10.38 -4.02 -6.26
CA LEU A 30 10.77 -5.42 -6.11
C LEU A 30 12.07 -5.74 -6.87
N HIS A 31 12.25 -5.19 -8.07
CA HIS A 31 13.50 -5.30 -8.84
C HIS A 31 14.68 -4.62 -8.13
N ALA A 32 14.43 -3.53 -7.40
CA ALA A 32 15.43 -2.88 -6.56
C ALA A 32 15.74 -3.65 -5.25
N GLY A 33 15.19 -4.85 -5.06
CA GLY A 33 15.48 -5.71 -3.91
C GLY A 33 14.50 -5.57 -2.75
N ALA A 34 13.41 -4.81 -2.89
CA ALA A 34 12.38 -4.80 -1.86
C ALA A 34 11.74 -6.19 -1.74
N THR A 35 11.61 -6.67 -0.50
CA THR A 35 10.92 -7.94 -0.19
C THR A 35 9.40 -7.81 -0.28
N GLN A 36 8.89 -6.59 -0.12
CA GLN A 36 7.48 -6.24 -0.24
C GLN A 36 7.27 -4.75 -0.48
N VAL A 37 6.08 -4.43 -0.95
CA VAL A 37 5.54 -3.07 -1.08
C VAL A 37 4.32 -2.95 -0.20
N VAL A 38 4.29 -1.92 0.64
CA VAL A 38 3.17 -1.66 1.57
C VAL A 38 2.52 -0.32 1.26
N LEU A 39 1.22 -0.23 1.54
CA LEU A 39 0.48 1.03 1.50
C LEU A 39 -0.66 1.01 2.53
N ILE A 40 -1.10 2.20 2.91
CA ILE A 40 -2.20 2.41 3.84
C ILE A 40 -3.41 2.96 3.08
N VAL A 41 -4.57 2.35 3.27
CA VAL A 41 -5.83 2.72 2.63
C VAL A 41 -6.89 2.99 3.69
N LYS A 42 -7.73 4.02 3.51
CA LYS A 42 -8.86 4.25 4.43
C LYS A 42 -9.83 3.06 4.40
N GLU A 43 -10.35 2.68 5.56
CA GLU A 43 -11.29 1.56 5.68
C GLU A 43 -12.65 1.85 5.02
N ASP A 44 -13.03 3.12 4.89
CA ASP A 44 -14.25 3.55 4.17
C ASP A 44 -14.08 3.59 2.64
N ASN A 45 -12.84 3.55 2.14
CA ASN A 45 -12.55 3.65 0.71
C ASN A 45 -12.59 2.28 0.01
N VAL A 46 -13.79 1.69 -0.03
CA VAL A 46 -14.05 0.37 -0.64
C VAL A 46 -13.59 0.31 -2.10
N GLY A 47 -13.71 1.43 -2.84
CA GLY A 47 -13.24 1.52 -4.23
C GLY A 47 -11.73 1.33 -4.36
N ALA A 48 -10.94 2.00 -3.51
CA ALA A 48 -9.49 1.84 -3.47
C ALA A 48 -9.09 0.44 -3.01
N GLN A 49 -9.76 -0.11 -1.99
CA GLN A 49 -9.50 -1.48 -1.52
C GLN A 49 -9.70 -2.52 -2.63
N ARG A 50 -10.83 -2.45 -3.35
CA ARG A 50 -11.09 -3.32 -4.52
C ARG A 50 -10.09 -3.09 -5.64
N PHE A 51 -9.60 -1.87 -5.83
CA PHE A 51 -8.57 -1.58 -6.80
C PHE A 51 -7.23 -2.24 -6.43
N TYR A 52 -6.76 -2.08 -5.20
CA TYR A 52 -5.49 -2.66 -4.76
C TYR A 52 -5.54 -4.19 -4.68
N ALA A 53 -6.67 -4.77 -4.29
CA ALA A 53 -6.88 -6.22 -4.32
C ALA A 53 -6.73 -6.78 -5.75
N ARG A 54 -7.29 -6.11 -6.76
CA ARG A 54 -7.11 -6.50 -8.19
C ARG A 54 -5.67 -6.37 -8.68
N VAL A 55 -4.87 -5.50 -8.08
CA VAL A 55 -3.45 -5.33 -8.40
C VAL A 55 -2.60 -6.43 -7.73
N GLY A 56 -3.10 -7.06 -6.67
CA GLY A 56 -2.45 -8.18 -5.97
C GLY A 56 -2.08 -7.90 -4.51
N PHE A 57 -2.42 -6.71 -3.99
CA PHE A 57 -2.23 -6.41 -2.58
C PHE A 57 -3.17 -7.25 -1.72
N LYS A 58 -2.68 -7.67 -0.56
CA LYS A 58 -3.41 -8.43 0.45
C LYS A 58 -3.49 -7.64 1.74
N ASP A 59 -4.59 -7.83 2.46
CA ASP A 59 -4.78 -7.32 3.81
C ASP A 59 -3.74 -7.93 4.76
N THR A 60 -3.07 -7.10 5.56
CA THR A 60 -2.13 -7.59 6.58
C THR A 60 -2.80 -7.83 7.93
N GLY A 61 -4.06 -7.39 8.10
CA GLY A 61 -4.77 -7.39 9.38
C GLY A 61 -4.37 -6.24 10.30
N VAL A 62 -3.45 -5.37 9.87
CA VAL A 62 -3.02 -4.20 10.64
C VAL A 62 -3.87 -2.99 10.27
N SER A 63 -4.48 -2.37 11.28
CA SER A 63 -5.22 -1.11 11.14
C SER A 63 -4.60 -0.01 12.00
N ALA A 64 -4.75 1.24 11.55
CA ALA A 64 -4.30 2.45 12.24
C ALA A 64 -5.45 3.46 12.32
N GLN A 65 -5.45 4.29 13.35
CA GLN A 65 -6.42 5.37 13.54
C GLN A 65 -5.69 6.71 13.46
N LYS A 66 -6.19 7.64 12.63
CA LYS A 66 -5.67 9.02 12.57
C LYS A 66 -6.81 10.00 12.32
N ALA A 67 -6.88 11.04 13.16
CA ALA A 67 -7.82 12.15 13.02
C ALA A 67 -9.28 11.69 12.81
N GLY A 68 -9.70 10.66 13.55
CA GLY A 68 -11.05 10.08 13.46
C GLY A 68 -11.30 9.18 12.24
N ALA A 69 -10.28 8.92 11.41
CA ALA A 69 -10.38 7.99 10.29
C ALA A 69 -9.59 6.70 10.56
N ALA A 70 -10.20 5.57 10.24
CA ALA A 70 -9.58 4.26 10.27
C ALA A 70 -8.89 3.97 8.93
N PHE A 71 -7.70 3.40 9.03
CA PHE A 71 -6.90 3.00 7.90
C PHE A 71 -6.43 1.56 8.07
N ARG A 72 -6.19 0.90 6.95
CA ARG A 72 -5.73 -0.48 6.87
C ARG A 72 -4.43 -0.54 6.08
N LEU A 73 -3.48 -1.31 6.59
CA LEU A 73 -2.26 -1.62 5.86
C LEU A 73 -2.51 -2.82 4.93
N ILE A 74 -2.06 -2.70 3.69
CA ILE A 74 -2.08 -3.80 2.72
C ILE A 74 -0.70 -3.95 2.09
N ALA A 75 -0.34 -5.19 1.73
CA ALA A 75 1.00 -5.54 1.26
C ALA A 75 0.97 -6.36 -0.03
N LEU A 76 1.95 -6.12 -0.89
CA LEU A 76 2.30 -6.96 -2.04
C LEU A 76 3.68 -7.58 -1.80
N ALA A 77 3.73 -8.91 -1.69
CA ALA A 77 4.98 -9.63 -1.49
C ALA A 77 5.77 -9.79 -2.79
N GLY A 78 7.10 -9.70 -2.71
CA GLY A 78 8.00 -10.12 -3.77
C GLY A 78 8.12 -11.65 -3.83
N ALA A 79 8.44 -12.19 -5.01
CA ALA A 79 8.57 -13.63 -5.24
C ALA A 79 9.62 -14.36 -4.37
N ARG A 80 10.47 -13.62 -3.63
CA ARG A 80 11.49 -14.16 -2.71
C ARG A 80 11.13 -14.11 -1.21
N ALA A 81 9.91 -13.70 -0.84
CA ALA A 81 9.59 -13.34 0.54
C ALA A 81 9.02 -14.46 1.44
N ALA A 82 9.28 -15.74 1.14
CA ALA A 82 8.74 -16.87 1.94
C ALA A 82 9.37 -17.04 3.35
N GLY A 83 10.06 -16.02 3.91
CA GLY A 83 10.69 -16.11 5.23
C GLY A 83 10.80 -14.80 6.03
N ALA A 84 10.11 -13.72 5.63
CA ALA A 84 10.37 -12.36 6.13
C ALA A 84 9.40 -11.84 7.21
N GLY A 85 9.00 -12.69 8.17
CA GLY A 85 8.02 -12.34 9.21
C GLY A 85 8.41 -11.16 10.13
N THR A 86 9.71 -10.83 10.22
CA THR A 86 10.21 -9.80 11.15
C THR A 86 10.33 -8.41 10.52
N GLN A 87 10.56 -8.30 9.20
CA GLN A 87 10.67 -6.99 8.51
C GLN A 87 9.30 -6.35 8.22
N ALA A 88 8.25 -7.17 8.06
CA ALA A 88 6.88 -6.67 7.91
C ALA A 88 6.44 -5.87 9.13
N ARG A 89 6.71 -6.36 10.34
CA ARG A 89 6.38 -5.66 11.59
C ARG A 89 7.08 -4.32 11.77
N ARG A 90 8.30 -4.17 11.25
CA ARG A 90 9.04 -2.90 11.32
C ARG A 90 8.50 -1.88 10.33
N LEU A 91 8.22 -2.30 9.09
CA LEU A 91 7.59 -1.43 8.08
C LEU A 91 6.13 -1.11 8.45
N GLU A 92 5.43 -2.03 9.11
CA GLU A 92 4.12 -1.81 9.74
C GLU A 92 4.23 -0.72 10.81
N ALA A 93 5.19 -0.82 11.73
CA ALA A 93 5.41 0.19 12.75
C ALA A 93 5.82 1.55 12.15
N GLU A 94 6.70 1.58 11.15
CA GLU A 94 7.14 2.81 10.48
C GLU A 94 6.02 3.45 9.65
N ALA A 95 5.18 2.67 8.95
CA ALA A 95 4.04 3.21 8.21
C ALA A 95 2.91 3.70 9.14
N VAL A 96 2.69 3.01 10.26
CA VAL A 96 1.79 3.47 11.33
C VAL A 96 2.32 4.78 11.95
N ASP A 97 3.63 4.88 12.17
CA ASP A 97 4.27 6.07 12.73
C ASP A 97 4.32 7.24 11.73
N GLU A 98 4.56 6.99 10.44
CA GLU A 98 4.50 8.01 9.37
C GLU A 98 3.08 8.55 9.17
N VAL A 99 2.07 7.68 9.33
CA VAL A 99 0.67 8.11 9.43
C VAL A 99 0.47 8.91 10.71
N SER A 100 1.03 8.53 11.86
CA SER A 100 0.88 9.25 13.13
C SER A 100 1.56 10.64 13.15
N THR A 101 2.73 10.79 12.54
CA THR A 101 3.67 11.92 12.75
C THR A 101 3.51 13.12 11.82
N LYS A 102 2.85 12.99 10.66
CA LYS A 102 2.45 14.19 9.87
C LYS A 102 1.30 14.94 10.57
N ARG A 103 1.66 15.70 11.61
CA ARG A 103 0.96 16.88 12.13
C ARG A 103 1.48 18.10 11.36
N ALA A 104 0.61 19.10 11.22
CA ALA A 104 0.78 20.37 10.50
C ALA A 104 0.46 20.30 9.01
#